data_AF-A0A5E7K8U7-F1
#
_entry.id   AF-A0A5E7K8U7-F1
#
_cell.length_a   1.000
_cell.length_b   1.000
_cell.length_c   1.000
_cell.angle_alpha   90.00
_cell.angle_beta   90.00
_cell.angle_gamma   90.00
#
_symmetry.space_group_name_H-M   'P 1'
#
loop_
_entity.id
_entity.type
_entity.pdbx_description
1 polymer ?
#
loop_
_entity_poly.entity_id
_entity_poly.type
_entity_poly.pdbx_seq_one_letter_code
_entity_poly.pdbx_strand_id
1 'polypeptide(L)'
;MEKIGKLIRELRKAKGLSQQMLAQQYGMSRATISGIENNTVSEIGLRKVEAILNGLGYELAAVSRPSRPTLDTLKKENFHR
;
A
#
# COMPACT_ATOMS: atom_id res chain seq x y z
N MET A 1 -4.77 1.73 5.30
CA MET A 1 -3.85 1.27 4.24
C MET A 1 -3.45 2.37 3.25
N GLU A 2 -3.83 3.64 3.47
CA GLU A 2 -3.74 4.69 2.44
C GLU A 2 -2.37 4.85 1.78
N LYS A 3 -1.28 4.95 2.56
CA LYS A 3 0.08 5.12 2.01
C LYS A 3 0.53 3.91 1.18
N ILE A 4 0.31 2.70 1.70
CA ILE A 4 0.69 1.45 1.02
C ILE A 4 -0.13 1.26 -0.26
N GLY A 5 -1.43 1.53 -0.22
CA GLY A 5 -2.31 1.44 -1.39
C GLY A 5 -1.88 2.37 -2.52
N LYS A 6 -1.54 3.63 -2.20
CA LYS A 6 -1.00 4.59 -3.16
C LYS A 6 0.32 4.12 -3.75
N LEU A 7 1.26 3.65 -2.92
CA LEU A 7 2.54 3.10 -3.37
C LEU A 7 2.34 1.92 -4.33
N ILE A 8 1.49 0.95 -3.98
CA ILE A 8 1.19 -0.20 -4.85
C ILE A 8 0.64 0.27 -6.21
N ARG A 9 -0.27 1.26 -6.21
CA ARG A 9 -0.83 1.82 -7.44
C ARG A 9 0.23 2.46 -8.34
N GLU A 10 1.14 3.23 -7.76
CA GLU A 10 2.23 3.90 -8.46
C GLU A 10 3.18 2.88 -9.09
N LEU A 11 3.62 1.89 -8.31
CA LEU A 11 4.51 0.83 -8.76
C LEU A 11 3.88 -0.05 -9.84
N ARG A 12 2.59 -0.41 -9.69
CA ARG A 12 1.85 -1.15 -10.70
C ARG A 12 1.84 -0.39 -12.03
N LYS A 13 1.55 0.91 -12.00
CA LYS A 13 1.53 1.77 -13.20
C LYS A 13 2.93 1.91 -13.81
N ALA A 14 3.96 2.09 -13.00
CA ALA A 14 5.35 2.18 -13.47
C ALA A 14 5.79 0.90 -14.21
N LYS A 15 5.27 -0.26 -13.81
CA LYS A 15 5.49 -1.54 -14.52
C LYS A 15 4.52 -1.78 -15.69
N GLY A 16 3.65 -0.83 -16.02
CA GLY A 16 2.67 -0.98 -17.12
C GLY A 16 1.56 -2.01 -16.87
N LEU A 17 1.37 -2.46 -15.62
CA LEU A 17 0.40 -3.50 -15.29
C LEU A 17 -0.99 -2.90 -15.11
N SER A 18 -2.03 -3.56 -15.61
CA SER A 18 -3.42 -3.26 -15.21
C SER A 18 -3.73 -3.84 -13.83
N GLN A 19 -4.80 -3.36 -13.17
CA GLN A 19 -5.25 -3.96 -11.90
C GLN A 19 -5.62 -5.45 -12.06
N GLN A 20 -6.16 -5.83 -13.23
CA GLN A 20 -6.51 -7.21 -13.55
C GLN A 20 -5.27 -8.10 -13.67
N MET A 21 -4.21 -7.59 -14.32
CA MET A 21 -2.95 -8.33 -14.47
C MET A 21 -2.27 -8.56 -13.11
N LEU A 22 -2.22 -7.51 -12.27
CA LEU A 22 -1.67 -7.63 -10.92
C LEU A 22 -2.50 -8.62 -10.07
N ALA A 23 -3.82 -8.56 -10.18
CA ALA A 23 -4.73 -9.50 -9.52
C ALA A 23 -4.44 -10.96 -9.92
N GLN A 24 -4.31 -11.23 -11.21
CA GLN A 24 -4.01 -12.58 -11.71
C GLN A 24 -2.65 -13.09 -11.22
N GLN A 25 -1.63 -12.24 -11.21
CA GLN A 25 -0.27 -12.61 -10.78
C GLN A 25 -0.22 -13.12 -9.33
N TYR A 26 -1.09 -12.62 -8.45
CA TYR A 26 -1.11 -12.99 -7.03
C TYR A 26 -2.38 -13.73 -6.60
N GLY A 27 -3.18 -14.26 -7.55
CA GLY A 27 -4.38 -15.04 -7.24
C GLY A 27 -5.45 -14.26 -6.47
N MET A 28 -5.64 -12.98 -6.79
CA MET A 28 -6.64 -12.11 -6.17
C MET A 28 -7.70 -11.67 -7.18
N SER A 29 -8.82 -11.15 -6.69
CA SER A 29 -9.78 -10.46 -7.56
C SER A 29 -9.28 -9.07 -7.94
N ARG A 30 -9.66 -8.57 -9.12
CA ARG A 30 -9.44 -7.16 -9.49
C ARG A 30 -10.05 -6.20 -8.49
N ALA A 31 -11.23 -6.52 -7.95
CA ALA A 31 -11.90 -5.70 -6.94
C ALA A 31 -11.05 -5.57 -5.67
N THR A 32 -10.37 -6.64 -5.25
CA THR A 32 -9.42 -6.61 -4.12
C THR A 32 -8.27 -5.65 -4.41
N ILE A 33 -7.63 -5.72 -5.58
CA ILE A 33 -6.55 -4.80 -5.97
C ILE A 33 -7.05 -3.35 -5.99
N SER A 34 -8.23 -3.11 -6.59
CA SER A 34 -8.84 -1.78 -6.58
C SER A 34 -9.11 -1.27 -5.15
N GLY A 35 -9.60 -2.13 -4.27
CA GLY A 35 -9.86 -1.80 -2.87
C GLY A 35 -8.59 -1.48 -2.09
N ILE A 36 -7.49 -2.20 -2.35
CA ILE A 36 -6.17 -1.89 -1.77
C ILE A 36 -5.71 -0.50 -2.25
N GLU A 37 -5.71 -0.28 -3.57
CA GLU A 37 -5.20 0.97 -4.19
C GLU A 37 -5.99 2.21 -3.78
N ASN A 38 -7.27 2.05 -3.45
CA ASN A 38 -8.17 3.15 -3.09
C ASN A 38 -8.51 3.17 -1.59
N ASN A 39 -7.89 2.33 -0.75
CA ASN A 39 -8.16 2.23 0.68
C ASN A 39 -9.64 1.97 1.02
N THR A 40 -10.33 1.16 0.21
CA THR A 40 -11.73 0.75 0.42
C THR A 40 -11.89 -0.72 0.76
N VAL A 41 -10.80 -1.50 0.80
CA VAL A 41 -10.84 -2.89 1.28
C VAL A 41 -11.06 -2.91 2.80
N SER A 42 -12.04 -3.69 3.27
CA SER A 42 -12.34 -3.83 4.70
C SER A 42 -11.24 -4.57 5.44
N GLU A 43 -10.71 -5.63 4.84
CA GLU A 43 -9.63 -6.44 5.40
C GLU A 43 -8.76 -7.05 4.30
N ILE A 44 -7.46 -7.18 4.57
CA ILE A 44 -6.54 -7.94 3.74
C ILE A 44 -5.47 -8.61 4.61
N GLY A 45 -5.23 -9.90 4.37
CA GLY A 45 -4.19 -10.64 5.08
C GLY A 45 -2.79 -10.12 4.74
N LEU A 46 -1.93 -10.03 5.76
CA LEU A 46 -0.55 -9.52 5.64
C LEU A 46 0.25 -10.16 4.49
N ARG A 47 0.19 -11.49 4.37
CA ARG A 47 0.87 -12.27 3.32
C ARG A 47 0.51 -11.81 1.90
N LYS A 48 -0.71 -11.33 1.67
CA LYS A 48 -1.15 -10.82 0.37
C LYS A 48 -0.48 -9.49 0.05
N VAL A 49 -0.38 -8.61 1.04
CA VAL A 49 0.29 -7.31 0.90
C VAL A 49 1.79 -7.53 0.66
N GLU A 50 2.41 -8.41 1.45
CA GLU A 50 3.81 -8.80 1.30
C GLU A 50 4.10 -9.38 -0.09
N ALA A 51 3.27 -10.31 -0.58
CA ALA A 51 3.45 -10.89 -1.91
C ALA A 51 3.41 -9.84 -3.03
N ILE A 52 2.47 -8.88 -2.96
CA ILE A 52 2.38 -7.79 -3.93
C ILE A 52 3.65 -6.92 -3.88
N LEU A 53 4.09 -6.52 -2.68
CA LEU A 53 5.29 -5.70 -2.52
C LEU A 53 6.51 -6.42 -3.09
N ASN A 54 6.71 -7.69 -2.72
CA ASN A 54 7.87 -8.47 -3.13
C ASN A 54 8.00 -8.54 -4.65
N GLY A 55 6.93 -8.87 -5.38
CA GLY A 55 7.01 -8.91 -6.85
C GLY A 55 6.96 -7.52 -7.51
N LEU A 56 6.63 -6.47 -6.76
CA LEU A 56 6.87 -5.08 -7.18
C LEU A 56 8.31 -4.60 -6.88
N GLY A 57 9.14 -5.40 -6.20
CA GLY A 57 10.54 -5.09 -5.87
C GLY A 57 10.72 -4.38 -4.54
N TYR A 58 9.75 -4.52 -3.62
CA TYR A 58 9.73 -3.89 -2.30
C TYR A 58 9.53 -4.96 -1.23
N GLU A 59 10.11 -4.76 -0.06
CA GLU A 59 9.88 -5.61 1.09
C GLU A 59 9.02 -4.89 2.14
N LEU A 60 8.28 -5.67 2.92
CA LEU A 60 7.59 -5.15 4.08
C LEU A 60 8.51 -5.23 5.31
N ALA A 61 8.94 -4.07 5.81
CA ALA A 61 9.85 -3.99 6.95
C ALA A 61 9.22 -3.28 8.15
N ALA A 62 9.57 -3.73 9.35
CA ALA A 62 9.33 -2.97 10.57
C ALA A 62 10.36 -1.83 10.67
N VAL A 63 9.88 -0.61 10.83
CA VAL A 63 10.74 0.57 11.04
C VAL A 63 10.63 1.03 12.49
N SER A 64 11.73 1.53 13.06
CA SER A 64 11.72 2.07 14.41
C SER A 64 10.79 3.29 14.46
N ARG A 65 9.97 3.36 15.51
CA ARG A 65 9.15 4.55 15.75
C ARG A 65 10.06 5.64 16.34
N PRO A 66 10.13 6.83 15.76
CA PRO A 66 10.91 7.91 16.35
C PRO A 66 10.34 8.28 17.73
N SER A 67 11.23 8.41 18.73
CA SER A 67 10.86 8.71 20.12
C SER A 67 10.22 10.09 20.30
N ARG A 68 10.44 11.00 19.34
CA ARG A 68 9.85 12.34 19.33
C ARG A 68 9.27 12.64 17.95
N PRO A 69 8.08 13.25 17.87
CA PRO A 69 7.53 13.70 16.60
C PRO A 69 8.41 14.82 16.03
N THR A 70 8.63 14.78 14.72
CA THR A 70 9.23 15.87 13.96
C THR A 70 8.27 17.06 13.86
N LEU A 71 8.79 18.26 13.58
CA LEU A 71 7.95 19.43 13.34
C LEU A 71 6.93 19.20 12.21
N ASP A 72 7.32 18.50 11.15
CA ASP A 72 6.44 18.18 10.02
C ASP A 72 5.30 17.23 10.41
N THR A 73 5.58 16.25 11.30
CA THR A 73 4.53 15.38 11.84
C THR A 73 3.56 16.15 12.72
N LEU A 74 4.04 17.07 13.55
CA LEU A 74 3.20 17.90 14.42
C LEU A 74 2.29 18.84 13.62
N LYS A 75 2.80 19.42 12.52
CA LYS A 75 1.98 20.25 11.63
C LYS A 75 0.84 19.42 11.02
N LYS A 76 1.13 18.25 10.45
CA LYS A 76 0.10 17.38 9.83
C LYS A 76 -0.99 16.94 10.80
N GLU A 77 -0.66 16.69 12.06
CA GLU A 77 -1.65 16.30 13.08
C GLU A 77 -2.57 17.47 13.50
N ASN A 78 -2.04 18.69 13.59
CA ASN A 78 -2.82 19.87 14.00
C ASN A 78 -3.77 20.38 12.92
N PHE A 79 -3.50 20.14 11.64
CA PHE A 79 -4.37 20.54 10.53
C PHE A 79 -5.54 19.58 10.28
N HIS A 80 -5.71 18.53 11.09
CA HIS A 80 -6.82 17.57 10.99
C HIS A 80 -7.73 17.60 12.23
N ARG A 81 -7.70 18.70 13.00
CA ARG A 81 -8.69 19.01 14.03
C ARG A 81 -9.60 20.15 13.61
#